data_AF-A0A845WE57-F1
#
_entry.id   AF-A0A845WE57-F1
#
_cell.length_a   1.000
_cell.length_b   1.000
_cell.length_c   1.000
_cell.angle_alpha   90.00
_cell.angle_beta   90.00
_cell.angle_gamma   90.00
#
_symmetry.space_group_name_H-M   'P 1'
#
loop_
_entity.id
_entity.type
_entity.pdbx_description
1 polymer ?
#
loop_
_entity_poly.entity_id
_entity_poly.type
_entity_poly.pdbx_seq_one_letter_code
_entity_poly.pdbx_strand_id
1 'polypeptide(L)' 'MEEYRFNGVRLGWLIDSNHRRVYVYRPGVEVEELDNPATVSGESVLAGFVLFA' A
#
# COMPACT_ATOMS: atom_id res chain seq x y z
N MET A 1 -5.42 9.46 2.95
CA MET A 1 -4.43 9.05 1.92
C MET A 1 -4.40 9.98 0.72
N GLU A 2 -5.53 10.59 0.33
CA GLU A 2 -5.55 11.58 -0.75
C GLU A 2 -4.59 12.77 -0.57
N GLU A 3 -4.45 13.32 0.65
CA GLU A 3 -3.48 14.38 0.93
C GLU A 3 -2.03 13.97 0.61
N TYR A 4 -1.64 12.74 0.99
CA TYR A 4 -0.31 12.21 0.68
C TYR A 4 -0.13 11.99 -0.83
N ARG A 5 -1.16 11.50 -1.53
CA ARG A 5 -1.14 11.35 -2.99
C ARG A 5 -0.99 12.69 -3.69
N PHE A 6 -1.70 13.71 -3.23
CA PHE A 6 -1.60 15.07 -3.75
C PHE A 6 -0.20 15.66 -3.55
N ASN A 7 0.45 15.35 -2.43
CA ASN A 7 1.84 15.74 -2.13
C ASN A 7 2.89 14.85 -2.84
N GLY A 8 2.51 14.00 -3.78
CA GLY A 8 3.45 13.27 -4.65
C GLY A 8 3.96 11.93 -4.10
N VAL A 9 3.30 11.35 -3.09
CA VAL A 9 3.65 10.00 -2.61
C VAL A 9 3.44 8.97 -3.73
N ARG A 10 4.47 8.15 -3.98
CA ARG A 10 4.48 7.13 -5.03
C ARG A 10 3.92 5.77 -4.62
N LEU A 11 3.99 5.45 -3.33
CA LEU A 11 3.48 4.21 -2.75
C LEU A 11 3.05 4.48 -1.31
N GLY A 12 1.86 4.03 -0.95
CA GLY A 12 1.36 4.11 0.42
C GLY A 12 0.52 2.88 0.77
N TRP A 13 0.56 2.48 2.05
CA TRP A 13 -0.26 1.40 2.58
C TRP A 13 -1.15 1.92 3.71
N LEU A 14 -2.41 1.53 3.69
CA LEU A 14 -3.27 1.53 4.87
C LEU A 14 -3.43 0.08 5.31
N ILE A 15 -2.93 -0.24 6.50
CA ILE A 15 -3.00 -1.59 7.07
C ILE A 15 -4.16 -1.60 8.06
N ASP A 16 -5.20 -2.36 7.75
CA ASP A 16 -6.35 -2.59 8.62
C ASP A 16 -6.21 -3.97 9.27
N SER A 17 -5.64 -3.99 10.48
CA SER A 17 -5.43 -5.24 11.23
C SER A 17 -6.72 -5.87 11.75
N ASN A 18 -7.80 -5.09 11.91
CA ASN A 18 -9.08 -5.61 12.40
C ASN A 18 -9.75 -6.48 11.33
N HIS A 19 -9.68 -6.04 10.07
CA HIS A 19 -10.24 -6.77 8.93
C HIS A 19 -9.19 -7.60 8.18
N ARG A 20 -7.93 -7.54 8.61
CA ARG A 20 -6.77 -8.16 7.95
C ARG A 20 -6.69 -7.76 6.48
N ARG A 21 -6.77 -6.47 6.20
CA ARG A 21 -6.70 -5.93 4.84
C ARG A 21 -5.56 -4.95 4.70
N VAL A 22 -4.98 -4.90 3.52
CA VAL A 22 -4.04 -3.84 3.16
C VAL A 22 -4.54 -3.13 1.92
N TYR A 23 -4.67 -1.82 2.01
CA TYR A 23 -5.01 -0.97 0.88
C TYR A 23 -3.74 -0.33 0.32
N VAL A 24 -3.46 -0.56 -0.96
CA VAL A 24 -2.27 -0.05 -1.65
C VAL A 24 -2.66 1.16 -2.50
N TYR A 25 -2.00 2.28 -2.25
CA TYR A 25 -2.23 3.55 -2.93
C TYR A 25 -1.07 3.85 -3.87
N ARG A 26 -1.39 4.11 -5.15
CA ARG A 26 -0.44 4.55 -6.19
C ARG A 26 -0.96 5.80 -6.90
N PRO A 27 -0.07 6.65 -7.46
CA PRO A 27 -0.48 7.79 -8.29
C PRO A 27 -1.28 7.33 -9.52
N GLY A 28 -2.45 7.94 -9.75
CA GLY A 28 -3.25 7.69 -10.96
C GLY A 28 -3.90 6.30 -11.07
N VAL A 29 -3.77 5.46 -10.04
CA VAL A 29 -4.40 4.13 -9.99
C VAL A 29 -5.49 4.12 -8.93
N GLU A 30 -6.52 3.30 -9.13
CA GLU A 30 -7.47 2.98 -8.07
C GLU A 30 -6.78 2.29 -6.89
N VAL A 31 -7.41 2.39 -5.72
CA VAL A 31 -6.90 1.74 -4.52
C VAL A 31 -7.03 0.24 -4.69
N GLU A 32 -5.92 -0.47 -4.55
CA GLU A 32 -5.91 -1.93 -4.55
C GLU A 32 -6.17 -2.43 -3.14
N GLU A 33 -7.16 -3.30 -2.95
CA GLU A 33 -7.42 -3.97 -1.68
C GLU A 33 -6.83 -5.39 -1.74
N LEU A 34 -5.93 -5.68 -0.80
CA LEU A 34 -5.40 -7.01 -0.54
C LEU A 34 -6.12 -7.59 0.67
N ASP A 35 -6.77 -8.74 0.49
CA ASP A 35 -7.47 -9.46 1.56
C ASP A 35 -6.56 -10.50 2.21
N ASN A 36 -6.32 -10.33 3.51
CA ASN A 36 -5.43 -11.14 4.35
C ASN A 36 -4.07 -11.48 3.70
N PRO A 37 -3.31 -10.50 3.17
CA PRO A 37 -2.01 -10.77 2.57
C PRO A 37 -1.00 -11.16 3.64
N ALA A 38 -0.20 -12.21 3.41
CA ALA A 38 0.91 -12.56 4.30
C ALA A 38 2.07 -11.55 4.21
N THR A 39 2.23 -10.92 3.05
CA THR A 39 3.30 -9.97 2.78
C THR A 39 2.86 -8.89 1.80
N VAL A 40 3.47 -7.71 1.88
CA VAL A 40 3.28 -6.60 0.95
C VAL A 40 4.64 -6.15 0.42
N SER A 41 4.75 -6.01 -0.91
CA SER A 41 5.99 -5.62 -1.59
C SER A 41 6.13 -4.10 -1.67
N GLY A 42 7.34 -3.60 -1.46
CA GLY A 42 7.74 -2.21 -1.72
C GLY A 42 7.83 -1.82 -3.20
N GLU A 43 7.60 -2.78 -4.10
CA GLU A 43 7.64 -2.61 -5.56
C GLU A 43 8.96 -1.97 -6.04
N SER A 44 8.91 -1.20 -7.12
CA SER A 44 10.05 -0.43 -7.62
C SER A 44 10.37 0.79 -6.75
N VAL A 45 9.43 1.26 -5.92
CA VAL A 45 9.60 2.45 -5.08
C VAL A 45 10.55 2.16 -3.91
N LEU A 46 10.43 0.98 -3.32
CA LEU A 46 11.30 0.45 -2.27
C LEU A 46 11.81 -0.93 -2.72
N ALA A 47 12.70 -0.94 -3.71
CA ALA A 47 13.19 -2.16 -4.34
C ALA A 47 13.73 -3.17 -3.31
N GLY A 48 13.19 -4.39 -3.33
CA GLY A 48 13.59 -5.48 -2.43
C GLY A 48 12.98 -5.42 -1.02
N PHE A 49 12.20 -4.40 -0.70
CA PHE A 49 11.51 -4.30 0.57
C PHE A 49 10.25 -5.19 0.60
N VAL A 50 10.05 -5.89 1.71
CA VAL A 50 8.85 -6.70 2.00
C VAL A 50 8.41 -6.42 3.43
N LEU A 51 7.13 -6.08 3.59
CA LEU A 51 6.47 -5.96 4.88
C LEU A 51 5.67 -7.22 5.17
N PHE A 52 5.77 -7.75 6.39
CA PHE A 52 4.90 -8.82 6.89
C PHE A 52 3.66 -8.17 7.50
N ALA A 53 2.47 -8.54 6.99
CA ALA A 53 1.20 -7.91 7.31
C ALA A 53 0.28 -8.81 8.14
#